data_AF-A0A0G0H4N3-F1
#
_entry.id   AF-A0A0G0H4N3-F1
#
_cell.length_a   1.000
_cell.length_b   1.000
_cell.length_c   1.000
_cell.angle_alpha   90.00
_cell.angle_beta   90.00
_cell.angle_gamma   90.00
#
_symmetry.space_group_name_H-M   'P 1'
#
loop_
_entity.id
_entity.type
_entity.pdbx_description
1 polymer ?
#
loop_
_entity_poly.entity_id
_entity_poly.type
_entity_poly.pdbx_seq_one_letter_code
_entity_poly.pdbx_strand_id
1 'polypeptide(L)'
;MNNLRSIEISPFDYEKLSQIETYPSEALNETKNALVYSQSFDSGWKAYQVNLKNQKSNLKTFLVNIFPFFFGKEIKEHVLVNNWANGWILSGQSLILNHSSFIIIYWPQYLEYLGFAVLITTFAWLFWPTVKSDHD
;
A
#
# COMPACT_ATOMS: atom_id res chain seq x y z
N MET A 1 16.37 -38.20 -22.90
CA MET A 1 15.48 -37.40 -23.76
C MET A 1 14.21 -37.12 -22.97
N ASN A 2 13.85 -35.84 -22.78
CA ASN A 2 12.67 -35.41 -22.01
C ASN A 2 11.50 -35.19 -22.98
N ASN A 3 10.32 -35.74 -22.67
CA ASN A 3 9.16 -35.85 -23.58
C ASN A 3 7.94 -35.10 -23.00
N LEU A 4 8.03 -33.76 -22.91
CA LEU A 4 6.89 -32.91 -22.57
C LEU A 4 5.99 -32.73 -23.81
N ARG A 5 4.70 -33.04 -23.68
CA ARG A 5 3.72 -33.02 -24.79
C ARG A 5 2.86 -31.76 -24.86
N SER A 6 2.59 -31.09 -23.75
CA SER A 6 2.03 -29.73 -23.73
C SER A 6 2.13 -29.14 -22.33
N ILE A 7 2.11 -27.81 -22.26
CA ILE A 7 1.93 -27.03 -21.04
C ILE A 7 0.65 -26.22 -21.27
N GLU A 8 -0.38 -26.48 -20.47
CA GLU A 8 -1.62 -25.72 -20.49
C GLU A 8 -1.53 -24.62 -19.44
N ILE A 9 -1.68 -23.37 -19.87
CA ILE A 9 -1.72 -22.21 -18.98
C ILE A 9 -3.16 -21.73 -18.99
N SER A 10 -3.91 -22.03 -17.92
CA SER A 10 -5.23 -21.41 -17.74
C SER A 10 -5.05 -19.99 -17.24
N PRO A 11 -5.47 -18.95 -17.99
CA PRO A 11 -5.46 -17.59 -17.50
C PRO A 11 -6.45 -17.49 -16.34
N PHE A 12 -5.93 -17.31 -15.14
CA PHE A 12 -6.74 -17.04 -13.96
C PHE A 12 -7.22 -15.59 -14.03
N ASP A 13 -8.52 -15.36 -13.79
CA ASP A 13 -9.11 -14.02 -13.82
C ASP A 13 -8.62 -13.20 -12.61
N TYR A 14 -7.71 -12.27 -12.88
CA TYR A 14 -7.02 -11.48 -11.85
C TYR A 14 -7.97 -10.48 -11.15
N GLU A 15 -9.06 -10.07 -11.82
CA GLU A 15 -10.09 -9.20 -11.23
C GLU A 15 -10.80 -9.87 -10.05
N LYS A 16 -10.78 -11.22 -10.00
CA LYS A 16 -11.34 -12.01 -8.91
C LYS A 16 -10.49 -11.97 -7.64
N LEU A 17 -9.18 -11.75 -7.77
CA LEU A 17 -8.22 -11.65 -6.65
C LEU A 17 -8.16 -10.24 -6.03
N SER A 18 -8.68 -9.22 -6.71
CA SER A 18 -8.75 -7.86 -6.17
C SER A 18 -9.90 -7.70 -5.17
N GLN A 19 -10.80 -8.68 -5.10
CA GLN A 19 -11.92 -8.74 -4.17
C GLN A 19 -11.45 -9.33 -2.83
N ILE A 20 -11.89 -8.74 -1.73
CA ILE A 20 -11.57 -9.16 -0.35
C ILE A 20 -11.92 -10.65 -0.17
N GLU A 21 -10.93 -11.54 -0.18
CA GLU A 21 -11.14 -12.95 0.10
C GLU A 21 -11.26 -13.15 1.61
N THR A 22 -12.45 -13.57 2.05
CA THR A 22 -12.73 -13.85 3.47
C THR A 22 -12.39 -15.30 3.75
N TYR A 23 -11.33 -15.57 4.51
CA TYR A 23 -10.95 -16.93 4.90
C TYR A 23 -11.57 -17.27 6.27
N PRO A 24 -12.47 -18.25 6.37
CA PRO A 24 -12.91 -18.76 7.67
C PRO A 24 -11.75 -19.57 8.29
N SER A 25 -11.18 -19.08 9.39
CA SER A 25 -10.21 -19.85 10.18
C SER A 25 -10.96 -20.67 11.24
N GLU A 26 -10.94 -22.01 11.12
CA GLU A 26 -11.63 -22.92 12.06
C GLU A 26 -11.01 -22.99 13.47
N ALA A 27 -9.84 -22.37 13.70
CA ALA A 27 -9.11 -22.46 14.96
C ALA A 27 -9.56 -21.46 16.04
N LEU A 28 -10.43 -20.49 15.71
CA LEU A 28 -11.07 -19.57 16.64
C LEU A 28 -12.48 -19.32 16.11
N ASN A 29 -13.51 -19.29 16.95
CA ASN A 29 -14.89 -18.92 16.60
C ASN A 29 -15.03 -17.43 16.15
N GLU A 30 -14.03 -16.89 15.45
CA GLU A 30 -13.96 -15.54 14.93
C GLU A 30 -13.78 -15.61 13.41
N THR A 31 -14.78 -15.14 12.66
CA THR A 31 -14.63 -14.87 11.24
C THR A 31 -13.74 -13.65 11.05
N LYS A 32 -12.43 -13.88 10.99
CA LYS A 32 -11.44 -12.83 10.71
C LYS A 32 -11.49 -12.50 9.23
N ASN A 33 -11.87 -11.26 8.92
CA ASN A 33 -11.83 -10.75 7.56
C ASN A 33 -10.39 -10.33 7.25
N ALA A 34 -9.90 -10.66 6.06
CA ALA A 34 -8.56 -10.30 5.63
C ALA A 34 -8.65 -9.40 4.40
N LEU A 35 -7.98 -8.25 4.43
CA LEU A 35 -7.74 -7.44 3.25
C LEU A 35 -6.58 -8.07 2.49
N VAL A 36 -6.82 -8.59 1.28
CA VAL A 36 -5.79 -9.22 0.44
C VAL A 36 -5.33 -8.25 -0.63
N TYR A 37 -4.02 -8.21 -0.85
CA TYR A 37 -3.37 -7.44 -1.90
C TYR A 37 -2.42 -8.34 -2.68
N SER A 38 -2.82 -8.61 -3.91
CA SER A 38 -2.25 -9.57 -4.86
C SER A 38 -0.94 -9.09 -5.49
N GLN A 39 -0.04 -8.53 -4.67
CA GLN A 39 1.36 -8.27 -4.99
C GLN A 39 2.25 -9.19 -4.17
N SER A 40 3.46 -9.47 -4.68
CA SER A 40 4.48 -10.23 -3.98
C SER A 40 4.67 -9.75 -2.54
N PHE A 41 4.64 -10.70 -1.61
CA PHE A 41 4.75 -10.42 -0.19
C PHE A 41 6.05 -9.68 0.13
N ASP A 42 5.92 -8.53 0.80
CA ASP A 42 7.06 -7.75 1.29
C ASP A 42 6.67 -6.96 2.54
N SER A 43 7.56 -6.92 3.53
CA SER A 43 7.35 -6.21 4.80
C SER A 43 7.22 -4.68 4.69
N GLY A 44 7.63 -4.10 3.55
CA GLY A 44 7.52 -2.69 3.23
C GLY A 44 6.10 -2.25 2.88
N TRP A 45 5.20 -3.18 2.57
CA TRP A 45 3.79 -2.87 2.36
C TRP A 45 3.09 -2.56 3.68
N LYS A 46 2.31 -1.48 3.71
CA LYS A 46 1.49 -1.06 4.86
C LYS A 46 0.09 -0.72 4.45
N ALA A 47 -0.89 -1.12 5.26
CA ALA A 47 -2.29 -0.78 5.07
C ALA A 47 -2.78 0.16 6.17
N TYR A 48 -3.51 1.19 5.77
CA TYR A 48 -4.11 2.19 6.64
C TYR A 48 -5.61 2.24 6.41
N GLN A 49 -6.35 2.28 7.50
CA GLN A 49 -7.78 2.56 7.49
C GLN A 49 -7.99 4.07 7.61
N VAL A 50 -8.78 4.64 6.70
CA VAL A 50 -9.13 6.07 6.69
C VAL A 50 -10.65 6.27 6.65
N ASN A 51 -11.11 7.39 7.23
CA ASN A 51 -12.50 7.79 7.17
C ASN A 51 -12.68 8.94 6.17
N LEU A 52 -13.24 8.61 5.00
CA LEU A 52 -13.48 9.55 3.90
C LEU A 52 -14.94 10.03 3.83
N LYS A 53 -15.86 9.51 4.67
CA LYS A 53 -17.31 9.68 4.52
C LYS A 53 -17.80 11.13 4.60
N ASN A 54 -17.03 12.04 5.18
CA ASN A 54 -17.46 13.43 5.42
C ASN A 54 -16.54 14.48 4.75
N GLN A 55 -15.67 14.08 3.81
CA GLN A 55 -14.73 15.02 3.20
C GLN A 55 -15.28 15.65 1.92
N LYS A 56 -15.82 16.87 2.04
CA LYS A 56 -16.26 17.71 0.90
C LYS A 56 -15.12 18.43 0.15
N SER A 57 -13.92 18.46 0.72
CA SER A 57 -12.78 19.21 0.15
C SER A 57 -11.83 18.29 -0.61
N ASN A 58 -11.63 18.56 -1.90
CA ASN A 58 -10.75 17.81 -2.79
C ASN A 58 -9.29 17.77 -2.29
N LEU A 59 -8.80 18.87 -1.69
CA LEU A 59 -7.43 18.95 -1.17
C LEU A 59 -7.21 18.03 0.03
N LYS A 60 -8.20 17.92 0.92
CA LYS A 60 -8.09 17.08 2.11
C LYS A 60 -8.07 15.60 1.71
N THR A 61 -8.94 15.19 0.78
CA THR A 61 -8.94 13.84 0.22
C THR A 61 -7.60 13.51 -0.45
N PHE A 62 -7.04 14.45 -1.21
CA PHE A 62 -5.72 14.28 -1.82
C PHE A 62 -4.61 14.07 -0.79
N LEU A 63 -4.54 14.90 0.26
CA LEU A 63 -3.54 14.76 1.32
C LEU A 63 -3.68 13.45 2.10
N VAL A 64 -4.91 12.98 2.34
CA VAL A 64 -5.16 11.68 2.99
C VAL A 64 -4.65 10.52 2.13
N ASN A 65 -4.83 10.62 0.80
CA ASN A 65 -4.36 9.60 -0.13
C ASN A 65 -2.83 9.53 -0.22
N ILE A 66 -2.14 10.68 -0.12
CA ILE A 66 -0.67 10.74 -0.18
C ILE A 66 -0.03 10.43 1.18
N PHE A 67 -0.63 10.88 2.28
CA PHE A 67 -0.05 10.73 3.60
C PHE A 67 -0.98 9.98 4.56
N PRO A 68 -1.37 8.74 4.23
CA PRO A 68 -2.33 7.98 5.04
C PRO A 68 -1.80 7.66 6.44
N PHE A 69 -0.49 7.70 6.65
CA PHE A 69 0.15 7.50 7.95
C PHE A 69 -0.09 8.64 8.95
N PHE A 70 -0.47 9.84 8.50
CA PHE A 70 -0.86 10.94 9.39
C PHE A 70 -2.37 11.01 9.65
N PHE A 71 -3.19 10.52 8.72
CA PHE A 71 -4.65 10.71 8.75
C PHE A 71 -5.44 9.41 8.95
N GLY A 72 -4.76 8.26 8.92
CA GLY A 72 -5.34 6.94 9.05
C GLY A 72 -4.77 6.14 10.21
N LYS A 73 -5.41 5.00 10.49
CA LYS A 73 -4.95 4.02 11.48
C LYS A 73 -4.27 2.87 10.76
N GLU A 74 -3.01 2.59 11.08
CA GLU A 74 -2.28 1.44 10.54
C GLU A 74 -2.89 0.12 11.02
N ILE A 75 -3.02 -0.84 10.11
CA ILE A 75 -3.37 -2.22 10.41
C ILE A 75 -2.07 -3.01 10.57
N LYS A 76 -1.73 -3.35 11.80
CA LYS A 76 -0.41 -3.93 12.14
C LYS A 76 -0.26 -5.42 11.78
N GLU A 77 -1.38 -6.13 11.69
CA GLU A 77 -1.39 -7.58 11.50
C GLU A 77 -1.27 -7.92 10.01
N HIS A 78 -0.05 -7.80 9.48
CA HIS A 78 0.34 -8.15 8.11
C HIS A 78 0.68 -9.64 8.02
N VAL A 79 0.09 -10.33 7.04
CA VAL A 79 0.16 -11.79 6.88
C VAL A 79 0.45 -12.17 5.42
N LEU A 80 1.12 -13.31 5.25
CA LEU A 80 1.36 -13.92 3.95
C LEU A 80 0.11 -14.71 3.54
N VAL A 81 -0.55 -14.29 2.46
CA VAL A 81 -1.76 -14.94 1.93
C VAL A 81 -1.37 -15.82 0.75
N ASN A 82 -1.90 -17.05 0.73
CA ASN A 82 -1.66 -18.04 -0.34
C ASN A 82 -0.18 -18.24 -0.69
N ASN A 83 0.72 -18.02 0.28
CA ASN A 83 2.15 -18.19 0.11
C ASN A 83 2.82 -17.25 -0.91
N TRP A 84 2.15 -16.17 -1.35
CA TRP A 84 2.74 -15.19 -2.28
C TRP A 84 2.23 -13.75 -2.12
N ALA A 85 1.01 -13.54 -1.62
CA ALA A 85 0.36 -12.24 -1.57
C ALA A 85 0.48 -11.57 -0.20
N ASN A 86 0.31 -10.24 -0.18
CA ASN A 86 0.19 -9.47 1.05
C ASN A 86 -1.24 -9.55 1.58
N GLY A 87 -1.41 -9.61 2.90
CA GLY A 87 -2.72 -9.50 3.51
C GLY A 87 -2.69 -8.82 4.86
N TRP A 88 -3.83 -8.28 5.29
CA TRP A 88 -3.97 -7.67 6.61
C TRP A 88 -5.23 -8.16 7.30
N ILE A 89 -5.08 -8.65 8.53
CA ILE A 89 -6.21 -9.12 9.34
C ILE A 89 -6.96 -7.92 9.91
N LEU A 90 -8.26 -7.84 9.59
CA LEU A 90 -9.15 -6.80 10.05
C LEU A 90 -9.73 -7.19 11.41
N SER A 91 -9.01 -6.83 12.46
CA SER A 91 -9.45 -7.03 13.84
C SER A 91 -10.51 -5.98 14.23
N GLY A 92 -11.79 -6.34 14.10
CA GLY A 92 -12.93 -5.58 14.64
C GLY A 92 -14.14 -5.45 13.71
N GLN A 93 -15.33 -5.83 14.20
CA GLN A 93 -16.62 -5.73 13.48
C GLN A 93 -16.92 -4.29 12.99
N SER A 94 -16.44 -3.27 13.70
CA SER A 94 -16.70 -1.86 13.41
C SER A 94 -15.98 -1.33 12.16
N LEU A 95 -14.94 -2.01 11.67
CA LEU A 95 -14.19 -1.61 10.48
C LEU A 95 -15.00 -1.86 9.20
N ILE A 96 -15.74 -2.97 9.19
CA ILE A 96 -16.51 -3.50 8.06
C ILE A 96 -17.86 -2.78 7.95
N LEU A 97 -18.54 -2.56 9.08
CA LEU A 97 -19.86 -1.92 9.12
C LEU A 97 -19.82 -0.42 8.76
N ASN A 98 -18.66 0.24 8.93
CA ASN A 98 -18.54 1.68 8.75
C ASN A 98 -18.17 2.14 7.33
N HIS A 99 -18.23 1.29 6.29
CA HIS A 99 -17.66 1.54 4.94
C HIS A 99 -16.37 2.37 5.03
N SER A 100 -15.42 1.86 5.81
CA SER A 100 -14.11 2.49 5.94
C SER A 100 -13.36 2.31 4.62
N SER A 101 -12.60 3.31 4.20
CA SER A 101 -11.71 3.16 3.03
C SER A 101 -10.35 2.69 3.50
N PHE A 102 -9.71 1.84 2.70
CA PHE A 102 -8.38 1.31 2.98
C PHE A 102 -7.39 1.83 1.95
N ILE A 103 -6.23 2.26 2.41
CA ILE A 103 -5.13 2.74 1.56
C ILE A 103 -3.92 1.87 1.85
N ILE A 104 -3.34 1.30 0.80
CA ILE A 104 -2.12 0.49 0.88
C ILE A 104 -0.98 1.31 0.27
N ILE A 105 0.14 1.38 0.97
CA ILE A 105 1.36 2.07 0.50
C ILE A 105 2.58 1.16 0.64
N TYR A 106 3.62 1.48 -0.14
CA TYR A 106 4.91 0.84 -0.04
C TYR A 106 5.94 1.80 0.56
N TRP A 107 6.34 1.57 1.81
CA TRP A 107 7.28 2.45 2.52
C TRP A 107 8.63 2.65 1.82
N PRO A 108 9.26 1.61 1.25
CA PRO A 108 10.54 1.78 0.57
C PRO A 108 10.47 2.81 -0.57
N GLN A 109 9.36 2.87 -1.30
CA GLN A 109 9.16 3.86 -2.37
C GLN A 109 9.08 5.30 -1.83
N TYR A 110 8.49 5.51 -0.64
CA TYR A 110 8.46 6.84 -0.02
C TYR A 110 9.87 7.30 0.38
N LEU A 111 10.68 6.38 0.90
CA LEU A 111 12.08 6.67 1.24
C LEU A 111 12.93 6.92 0.00
N GLU A 112 12.65 6.23 -1.11
CA GLU A 112 13.30 6.47 -2.40
C GLU A 112 13.00 7.89 -2.92
N TYR A 113 11.73 8.30 -2.94
CA TYR A 113 11.36 9.66 -3.35
C TYR A 113 11.99 10.74 -2.46
N LEU A 114 12.08 10.48 -1.15
CA LEU A 114 12.80 11.36 -0.23
C LEU A 114 14.29 11.44 -0.57
N GLY A 115 14.92 10.30 -0.86
CA GLY A 115 16.31 10.22 -1.29
C GLY A 115 16.57 11.02 -2.57
N PHE A 116 15.71 10.89 -3.58
CA PHE A 116 15.82 11.68 -4.81
C PHE A 116 15.58 13.17 -4.58
N ALA A 117 14.67 13.56 -3.70
CA ALA A 117 14.46 14.97 -3.36
C ALA A 117 15.72 15.58 -2.72
N VAL A 118 16.38 14.86 -1.80
CA VAL A 118 17.66 15.29 -1.21
C VAL A 118 18.76 15.37 -2.27
N LEU A 119 18.83 14.39 -3.17
CA LEU A 119 19.82 14.39 -4.26
C LEU A 119 19.62 15.59 -5.21
N ILE A 120 18.38 15.87 -5.62
CA ILE A 120 18.09 17.00 -6.52
C ILE A 120 18.43 18.33 -5.84
N THR A 121 18.06 18.49 -4.57
CA THR A 121 18.32 19.73 -3.82
C THR A 121 19.80 19.96 -3.58
N THR A 122 20.57 18.91 -3.29
CA THR A 122 22.03 19.00 -3.14
C THR A 122 22.72 19.37 -4.45
N PHE A 123 22.33 18.75 -5.58
CA PHE A 123 22.84 19.16 -6.89
C PHE A 123 22.43 20.59 -7.27
N ALA A 124 21.18 20.97 -7.02
CA ALA A 124 20.71 22.34 -7.28
C ALA A 124 21.49 23.38 -6.46
N TRP A 125 21.85 23.05 -5.22
CA TRP A 125 22.65 23.92 -4.36
C TRP A 125 24.11 24.01 -4.81
N LEU A 126 24.74 22.89 -5.17
CA LEU A 126 26.12 22.85 -5.66
C LEU A 126 26.30 23.56 -7.00
N PHE A 127 25.35 23.38 -7.91
CA PHE A 127 25.35 24.02 -9.22
C PHE A 127 24.61 25.35 -9.24
N TRP A 128 24.15 25.85 -8.08
CA TRP A 128 23.61 27.20 -7.99
C TRP A 128 24.75 28.14 -8.35
N PRO A 129 24.65 28.92 -9.46
CA PRO A 129 25.72 29.82 -9.81
C PRO A 129 25.88 30.78 -8.64
N THR A 130 27.07 30.80 -8.04
CA THR A 130 27.49 31.91 -7.19
C THR A 130 27.46 33.13 -8.10
N VAL A 131 26.33 33.83 -8.13
CA VAL A 131 26.23 35.18 -8.66
C VAL A 131 27.23 35.95 -7.83
N LYS A 132 28.42 36.12 -8.39
CA LYS A 132 29.40 37.04 -7.88
C LYS A 132 28.73 38.40 -8.00
N SER A 133 28.32 38.95 -6.86
CA SER A 133 27.88 40.33 -6.76
C SER A 133 29.11 41.19 -7.00
N ASP A 134 29.50 41.36 -8.26
CA ASP A 134 30.43 42.41 -8.65
C ASP A 134 29.64 43.73 -8.55
N HIS A 135 29.59 44.27 -7.33
CA HIS A 135 29.27 45.67 -7.06
C HIS A 135 30.61 46.42 -7.01
N ASP A 136 31.01 46.97 -8.15
CA ASP A 136 31.87 48.15 -8.27
C ASP A 136 31.01 49.33 -8.74
#